data_AF-X1F380-F1
#
_entry.id   AF-X1F380-F1
#
_cell.length_a   1.000
_cell.length_b   1.000
_cell.length_c   1.000
_cell.angle_alpha   90.00
_cell.angle_beta   90.00
_cell.angle_gamma   90.00
#
_symmetry.space_group_name_H-M   'P 1'
#
loop_
_entity.id
_entity.type
_entity.pdbx_description
1 polymer ?
#
loop_
_entity_poly.entity_id
_entity_poly.type
_entity_poly.pdbx_seq_one_letter_code
_entity_poly.pdbx_strand_id
1 'polypeptide(L)'
;VVSYISDGKCDVSGIPKAVNWEDFISKDDDPPLDFEQLPFDHPLYVMFSSGTTGKPKCMVQSSGGVLLNHLKELILSTDVKRSDVLNYITASERPQNVIPPVSLCITI
;
A
#
# COMPACT_ATOMS: atom_id res chain seq x y z
N VAL A 1 -28.29 12.91 1.84
CA VAL A 1 -27.57 12.12 2.88
C VAL A 1 -27.40 10.73 2.31
N VAL A 2 -26.20 10.37 1.87
CA VAL A 2 -25.91 9.01 1.42
C VAL A 2 -25.65 8.19 2.69
N SER A 3 -26.41 7.11 2.89
CA SER A 3 -26.19 6.22 4.03
C SER A 3 -24.84 5.53 3.84
N TYR A 4 -23.92 5.71 4.79
CA TYR A 4 -22.63 5.00 4.80
C TYR A 4 -22.77 3.52 5.18
N ILE A 5 -23.96 3.12 5.62
CA ILE A 5 -24.30 1.76 6.02
C ILE A 5 -25.53 1.39 5.20
N SER A 6 -25.33 0.89 3.99
CA SER A 6 -26.40 0.27 3.22
C SER A 6 -25.83 -0.99 2.59
N ASP A 7 -26.35 -2.14 3.00
CA ASP A 7 -25.99 -3.47 2.49
C ASP A 7 -26.53 -3.74 1.07
N GLY A 8 -26.81 -2.67 0.31
CA GLY A 8 -27.46 -2.71 -0.99
C GLY A 8 -26.70 -1.89 -2.03
N LYS A 9 -26.87 -2.27 -3.29
CA LYS A 9 -26.24 -1.63 -4.45
C LYS A 9 -26.58 -0.14 -4.46
N CYS A 10 -25.55 0.71 -4.45
CA CYS A 10 -25.72 2.16 -4.41
C CYS A 10 -26.23 2.67 -5.77
N ASP A 11 -27.18 3.61 -5.76
CA ASP A 11 -27.60 4.30 -6.97
C ASP A 11 -26.52 5.31 -7.38
N VAL A 12 -25.81 4.98 -8.45
CA VAL A 12 -24.72 5.77 -9.02
C VAL A 12 -25.13 6.54 -10.27
N SER A 13 -26.43 6.54 -10.64
CA SER A 13 -26.95 7.17 -11.87
C SER A 13 -26.65 8.67 -11.99
N GLY A 14 -26.52 9.36 -10.85
CA GLY A 14 -26.18 10.79 -10.79
C GLY A 14 -24.70 11.14 -11.02
N ILE A 15 -23.81 10.14 -11.12
CA ILE A 15 -22.37 10.35 -11.25
C ILE A 15 -21.91 9.82 -12.62
N PRO A 16 -21.50 10.68 -13.55
CA PRO A 16 -21.05 10.25 -14.87
C PRO A 16 -19.89 9.25 -14.78
N LYS A 17 -20.02 8.12 -15.49
CA LYS A 17 -19.03 7.00 -15.53
C LYS A 17 -18.80 6.29 -14.18
N ALA A 18 -19.66 6.47 -13.19
CA ALA A 18 -19.58 5.69 -11.97
C ALA A 18 -20.06 4.24 -12.22
N VAL A 19 -19.36 3.29 -11.60
CA VAL A 19 -19.72 1.88 -11.55
C VAL A 19 -19.67 1.45 -10.08
N ASN A 20 -20.52 0.48 -9.71
CA ASN A 20 -20.44 -0.10 -8.37
C ASN A 20 -19.21 -1.00 -8.25
N TRP A 21 -18.73 -1.19 -7.02
CA TRP A 21 -17.55 -2.01 -6.75
C TRP A 21 -17.73 -3.44 -7.26
N GLU A 22 -18.91 -4.05 -7.07
CA GLU A 22 -19.18 -5.41 -7.55
C GLU A 22 -19.22 -5.51 -9.09
N ASP A 23 -19.49 -4.41 -9.78
CA ASP A 23 -19.46 -4.36 -11.24
C ASP A 23 -18.06 -4.01 -11.79
N PHE A 24 -17.19 -3.44 -10.95
CA PHE A 24 -15.80 -3.08 -11.30
C PHE A 24 -14.85 -4.26 -11.19
N ILE A 25 -15.03 -5.13 -10.19
CA ILE A 25 -14.19 -6.32 -10.01
C ILE A 25 -14.43 -7.31 -11.16
N SER A 26 -13.37 -7.95 -11.64
CA SER A 26 -13.46 -9.02 -12.63
C SER A 26 -14.32 -10.17 -12.09
N LYS A 27 -15.26 -10.66 -12.91
CA LYS A 27 -16.09 -11.82 -12.59
C LYS A 27 -15.42 -13.15 -12.94
N ASP A 28 -14.22 -13.09 -13.53
CA ASP A 28 -13.41 -14.25 -13.85
C ASP A 28 -12.79 -14.82 -12.56
N ASP A 29 -12.62 -16.14 -12.50
CA ASP A 29 -11.92 -16.79 -11.40
C ASP A 29 -10.51 -16.21 -11.25
N ASP A 30 -10.13 -15.83 -10.02
CA ASP A 30 -8.83 -15.23 -9.71
C ASP A 30 -7.71 -16.11 -10.29
N PRO A 31 -6.98 -15.67 -11.32
CA PRO A 31 -5.87 -16.45 -11.85
C PRO A 31 -4.82 -16.61 -10.76
N PRO A 32 -4.11 -17.76 -10.73
CA PRO A 32 -3.06 -17.97 -9.73
C PRO A 32 -2.01 -16.86 -9.83
N LEU A 33 -1.71 -16.23 -8.70
CA LEU A 33 -0.64 -15.23 -8.60
C LEU A 33 0.71 -15.94 -8.62
N ASP A 34 1.49 -15.73 -9.68
CA ASP A 34 2.86 -16.20 -9.79
C ASP A 34 3.84 -15.18 -9.20
N PHE A 35 4.61 -15.58 -8.20
CA PHE A 35 5.61 -14.74 -7.55
C PHE A 35 7.02 -15.08 -8.03
N GLU A 36 7.66 -14.16 -8.76
CA GLU A 36 9.05 -14.34 -9.20
C GLU A 36 10.01 -14.42 -8.01
N GLN A 37 10.85 -15.45 -8.02
CA GLN A 37 11.91 -15.63 -7.01
C GLN A 37 13.15 -14.85 -7.45
N LEU A 38 13.37 -13.72 -6.79
CA LEU A 38 14.45 -12.79 -7.12
C LEU A 38 15.59 -12.88 -6.10
N PRO A 39 16.82 -12.49 -6.48
CA PRO A 39 17.95 -12.41 -5.55
C PRO A 39 17.65 -11.51 -4.34
N PHE A 40 18.32 -11.76 -3.22
CA PHE A 40 18.13 -11.01 -1.97
C PHE A 40 18.40 -9.51 -2.12
N ASP A 41 19.35 -9.14 -2.98
CA ASP A 41 19.77 -7.77 -3.29
C ASP A 41 18.91 -7.10 -4.39
N HIS A 42 17.86 -7.76 -4.87
CA HIS A 42 16.98 -7.20 -5.89
C HIS A 42 16.36 -5.88 -5.41
N PRO A 43 16.43 -4.79 -6.21
CA PRO A 43 15.92 -3.49 -5.79
C PRO A 43 14.39 -3.53 -5.63
N LEU A 44 13.88 -3.11 -4.47
CA LEU A 44 12.45 -3.04 -4.18
C LEU A 44 11.89 -1.64 -4.37
N TYR A 45 12.54 -0.63 -3.81
CA TYR A 45 12.09 0.76 -3.95
C TYR A 45 13.23 1.76 -3.93
N VAL A 46 12.94 2.93 -4.53
CA VAL A 46 13.80 4.10 -4.55
C VAL A 46 13.15 5.18 -3.70
N MET A 47 13.80 5.56 -2.60
CA MET A 47 13.35 6.66 -1.76
C MET A 47 14.20 7.90 -1.97
N PHE A 48 13.53 9.04 -2.10
CA PHE A 48 14.17 10.34 -2.14
C PHE A 48 14.14 10.96 -0.76
N SER A 49 15.30 11.41 -0.28
CA SER A 49 15.40 12.24 0.91
C SER A 49 15.64 13.69 0.50
N SER A 50 14.98 14.61 1.20
CA SER A 50 15.05 16.06 0.93
C SER A 50 16.48 16.60 0.94
N GLY A 51 17.39 16.00 1.71
CA GLY A 51 18.79 16.39 1.80
C GLY A 51 18.98 17.81 2.38
N THR A 52 20.06 18.04 3.13
CA THR A 52 20.34 19.38 3.68
C THR A 52 21.10 20.28 2.71
N THR A 53 21.47 19.79 1.52
CA THR A 53 22.20 20.54 0.48
C THR A 53 22.02 19.88 -0.89
N GLY A 54 21.55 20.64 -1.88
CA GLY A 54 21.49 20.20 -3.28
C GLY A 54 20.25 19.40 -3.68
N LYS A 55 20.36 18.63 -4.77
CA LYS A 55 19.27 17.79 -5.29
C LYS A 55 18.97 16.63 -4.32
N PRO A 56 17.70 16.16 -4.22
CA PRO A 56 17.31 15.06 -3.35
C PRO A 56 18.20 13.82 -3.53
N LYS A 57 18.62 13.22 -2.42
CA LYS A 57 19.43 12.00 -2.47
C LYS A 57 18.53 10.80 -2.69
N CYS A 58 18.85 10.05 -3.74
CA CYS A 58 18.21 8.81 -4.11
C CYS A 58 18.85 7.65 -3.33
N MET A 59 18.05 6.89 -2.59
CA MET A 59 18.47 5.69 -1.87
C MET A 59 17.70 4.49 -2.42
N VAL A 60 18.43 3.46 -2.84
CA VAL A 60 17.86 2.20 -3.33
C VAL A 60 17.92 1.18 -2.21
N GLN A 61 16.80 0.51 -1.94
CA GLN A 61 16.74 -0.56 -0.96
C GLN A 61 16.36 -1.89 -1.59
N SER A 62 17.07 -2.95 -1.21
CA SER A 62 16.83 -4.32 -1.65
C SER A 62 15.61 -4.94 -0.97
N SER A 63 14.89 -5.80 -1.68
CA SER A 63 13.72 -6.54 -1.17
C SER A 63 14.01 -7.33 0.10
N GLY A 64 15.10 -8.10 0.12
CA GLY A 64 15.48 -8.93 1.27
C GLY A 64 15.86 -8.11 2.49
N GLY A 65 16.65 -7.05 2.31
CA GLY A 65 17.04 -6.14 3.39
C GLY A 65 15.85 -5.42 4.03
N VAL A 66 14.90 -4.96 3.21
CA VAL A 66 13.67 -4.32 3.69
C VAL A 66 12.81 -5.31 4.46
N LEU A 67 12.60 -6.51 3.91
CA LEU A 67 11.78 -7.55 4.53
C LEU A 67 12.27 -7.90 5.94
N LEU A 68 13.58 -8.15 6.09
CA LEU A 68 14.17 -8.45 7.39
C LEU A 68 14.07 -7.27 8.36
N ASN A 69 14.27 -6.03 7.87
CA ASN A 69 14.17 -4.86 8.74
C ASN A 69 12.74 -4.65 9.25
N HIS A 70 11.73 -4.74 8.38
CA HIS A 70 10.33 -4.65 8.79
C HIS A 70 9.94 -5.77 9.74
N LEU A 71 10.36 -7.02 9.48
CA LEU A 71 10.05 -8.15 10.35
C LEU A 71 10.63 -7.95 11.76
N LYS A 72 11.89 -7.50 11.83
CA LYS A 72 12.56 -7.16 13.09
C LYS A 72 11.81 -6.05 13.82
N GLU A 73 11.42 -4.97 13.14
CA GLU A 73 10.71 -3.85 13.76
C GLU A 73 9.33 -4.29 14.29
N LEU A 74 8.56 -5.04 13.49
CA LEU A 74 7.23 -5.52 13.85
C LEU A 74 7.27 -6.41 15.10
N ILE A 75 8.20 -7.38 15.13
CA ILE A 75 8.29 -8.37 16.21
C ILE A 75 8.98 -7.80 17.45
N LEU A 76 10.09 -7.08 17.29
CA LEU A 76 10.92 -6.68 18.45
C LEU A 76 10.57 -5.30 19.00
N SER A 77 10.17 -4.36 18.15
CA SER A 77 9.93 -2.97 18.57
C SER A 77 8.47 -2.69 18.89
N THR A 78 7.54 -3.31 18.16
CA THR A 78 6.10 -3.14 18.37
C THR A 78 5.40 -4.35 18.99
N ASP A 79 6.11 -5.48 19.16
CA ASP A 79 5.59 -6.73 19.72
C ASP A 79 4.31 -7.26 19.06
N VAL A 80 4.11 -6.99 17.76
CA VAL A 80 2.89 -7.33 17.03
C VAL A 80 2.71 -8.84 16.98
N LYS A 81 1.54 -9.32 17.41
CA LYS A 81 1.13 -10.72 17.34
C LYS A 81 0.21 -10.98 16.15
N ARG A 82 0.04 -12.26 15.81
CA ARG A 82 -0.85 -12.71 14.72
C ARG A 82 -2.32 -12.36 14.92
N SER A 83 -2.73 -12.11 16.16
CA SER A 83 -4.10 -11.70 16.52
C SER A 83 -4.32 -10.19 16.43
N ASP A 84 -3.26 -9.41 16.26
CA ASP A 84 -3.31 -7.97 16.46
C ASP A 84 -3.62 -7.24 15.16
N VAL A 85 -4.37 -6.14 15.29
CA VAL A 85 -4.68 -5.25 14.17
C VAL A 85 -3.80 -4.01 14.30
N LEU A 86 -2.76 -3.92 13.47
CA LEU A 86 -1.87 -2.77 13.44
C LEU A 86 -2.47 -1.65 12.57
N ASN A 87 -2.83 -0.53 13.20
CA ASN A 87 -3.23 0.69 12.50
C ASN A 87 -2.07 1.68 12.48
N TYR A 88 -1.51 1.93 11.29
CA TYR A 88 -0.41 2.87 11.09
C TYR A 88 -0.89 4.11 10.34
N ILE A 89 -1.07 5.23 11.04
CA ILE A 89 -1.48 6.49 10.43
C ILE A 89 -0.23 7.25 9.97
N THR A 90 0.03 7.21 8.68
CA THR A 90 1.13 7.93 8.04
C THR A 90 0.67 8.65 6.78
N ALA A 91 1.39 9.68 6.38
CA ALA A 91 1.20 10.31 5.08
C ALA A 91 2.02 9.54 4.03
N SER A 92 1.40 9.21 2.89
CA SER A 92 2.06 8.53 1.78
C SER A 92 3.24 9.34 1.23
N GLU A 93 3.13 10.67 1.27
CA GLU A 93 4.18 11.61 0.90
C GLU A 93 4.15 12.80 1.87
N ARG A 94 5.31 13.26 2.37
CA ARG A 94 5.39 14.67 2.80
C ARG A 94 5.34 15.51 1.51
N PRO A 95 4.53 16.57 1.45
CA PRO A 95 4.13 17.15 0.18
C PRO A 95 5.30 17.75 -0.59
N GLN A 96 5.65 17.10 -1.70
CA GLN A 96 6.16 17.78 -2.89
C GLN A 96 5.42 17.21 -4.12
N ASN A 97 4.18 17.67 -4.30
CA ASN A 97 3.34 17.59 -5.52
C ASN A 97 2.96 16.21 -6.09
N VAL A 98 1.72 15.82 -5.77
CA VAL A 98 0.68 15.24 -6.65
C VAL A 98 0.98 13.91 -7.36
N ILE A 99 0.75 12.79 -6.67
CA ILE A 99 0.30 11.49 -7.22
C ILE A 99 -0.69 10.87 -6.19
N PRO A 100 -1.85 10.29 -6.57
CA PRO A 100 -2.87 9.86 -5.60
C PRO A 100 -2.40 8.69 -4.71
N PRO A 101 -2.97 8.56 -3.49
CA PRO A 101 -2.47 7.68 -2.44
C PRO A 101 -2.72 6.20 -2.76
N VAL A 102 -1.63 5.43 -2.89
CA VAL A 102 -1.69 3.98 -2.67
C VAL A 102 -1.61 3.74 -1.16
N SER A 103 -2.75 3.41 -0.56
CA SER A 103 -2.81 2.90 0.81
C SER A 103 -2.11 1.55 0.84
N LEU A 104 -0.87 1.51 1.34
CA LEU A 104 -0.19 0.26 1.63
C LEU A 104 -0.78 -0.33 2.91
N CYS A 105 -1.96 -0.93 2.80
CA CYS A 105 -2.48 -1.82 3.82
C CYS A 105 -1.63 -3.09 3.77
N ILE A 106 -0.57 -3.14 4.57
CA ILE A 106 0.15 -4.39 4.82
C ILE A 106 -0.76 -5.21 5.74
N THR A 107 -1.72 -5.92 5.15
CA THR A 107 -2.35 -7.07 5.82
C THR A 107 -1.32 -8.18 5.81
N ILE A 108 -0.82 -8.54 6.99
CA ILE A 108 -0.07 -9.77 7.25
C ILE A 108 -1.08 -10.87 7.60
#